data_AF-A0A162UEI1-F1
#
_entry.id   AF-A0A162UEI1-F1
#
_cell.length_a   1.000
_cell.length_b   1.000
_cell.length_c   1.000
_cell.angle_alpha   90.00
_cell.angle_beta   90.00
_cell.angle_gamma   90.00
#
_symmetry.space_group_name_H-M   'P 1'
#
loop_
_entity.id
_entity.type
_entity.pdbx_description
1 polymer ?
#
loop_
_entity_poly.entity_id
_entity_poly.type
_entity_poly.pdbx_seq_one_letter_code
_entity_poly.pdbx_strand_id
1 'polypeptide(L)'
;MNNLKQITDKNLIVFLVACGLEIKQIIKDKRFNRSIVCFENDSKLDEYILKYTNKSVNINICEYISAERRVKTLLCMQKNN
;
A
#
# COMPACT_ATOMS: atom_id res chain seq x y z
N MET A 1 13.81 -13.99 8.37
CA MET A 1 14.25 -12.79 7.63
C MET A 1 13.42 -12.70 6.36
N ASN A 2 12.83 -11.53 6.06
CA ASN A 2 11.94 -11.19 4.94
C ASN A 2 10.45 -11.56 5.04
N ASN A 3 9.77 -11.11 6.11
CA ASN A 3 8.30 -11.15 6.19
C ASN A 3 7.65 -9.88 5.59
N LEU A 4 8.36 -9.12 4.76
CA LEU A 4 7.84 -7.88 4.18
C LEU A 4 7.91 -7.92 2.66
N LYS A 5 6.82 -7.55 2.00
CA LYS A 5 6.70 -7.45 0.55
C LYS A 5 6.63 -5.97 0.15
N GLN A 6 7.48 -5.60 -0.80
CA GLN A 6 7.65 -4.23 -1.26
C GLN A 6 6.72 -3.93 -2.43
N ILE A 7 5.99 -2.82 -2.34
CA ILE A 7 5.05 -2.35 -3.35
C ILE A 7 5.34 -0.88 -3.66
N THR A 8 5.32 -0.54 -4.94
CA THR A 8 5.52 0.83 -5.44
C THR A 8 4.32 1.38 -6.20
N ASP A 9 3.39 0.52 -6.62
CA ASP A 9 2.16 0.95 -7.30
C ASP A 9 1.23 1.65 -6.32
N LYS A 10 0.96 2.94 -6.57
CA LYS A 10 0.14 3.78 -5.70
C LYS A 10 -1.28 3.25 -5.55
N ASN A 11 -1.92 2.82 -6.65
CA ASN A 11 -3.32 2.42 -6.61
C ASN A 11 -3.49 1.09 -5.89
N LEU A 12 -2.55 0.16 -6.07
CA LEU A 12 -2.49 -1.08 -5.31
C LEU A 12 -2.26 -0.79 -3.81
N ILE A 13 -1.34 0.10 -3.45
CA ILE A 13 -1.13 0.49 -2.04
C ILE A 13 -2.42 1.03 -1.42
N VAL A 14 -3.11 1.93 -2.11
CA VAL A 14 -4.37 2.53 -1.63
C VAL A 14 -5.46 1.47 -1.51
N PHE A 15 -5.58 0.58 -2.49
CA PHE A 15 -6.51 -0.55 -2.47
C PHE A 15 -6.26 -1.47 -1.27
N LEU A 16 -5.00 -1.87 -1.03
CA LEU A 16 -4.63 -2.76 0.08
C LEU A 16 -4.95 -2.12 1.44
N VAL A 17 -4.66 -0.82 1.59
CA VAL A 17 -5.02 -0.07 2.81
C VAL A 17 -6.53 0.04 2.97
N ALA A 18 -7.28 0.23 1.89
CA ALA A 18 -8.75 0.24 1.92
C ALA A 18 -9.35 -1.14 2.25
N CYS A 19 -8.66 -2.23 1.89
CA CYS A 19 -8.98 -3.60 2.34
C CYS A 19 -8.58 -3.87 3.80
N GLY A 20 -8.00 -2.90 4.50
CA GLY A 20 -7.61 -3.01 5.91
C GLY A 20 -6.19 -3.53 6.15
N LEU A 21 -5.34 -3.63 5.11
CA LEU A 21 -3.95 -4.02 5.31
C LEU A 21 -3.13 -2.85 5.86
N GLU A 22 -2.25 -3.18 6.80
CA GLU A 22 -1.37 -2.21 7.44
C GLU A 22 -0.05 -2.05 6.70
N ILE A 23 0.36 -0.79 6.49
CA ILE A 23 1.71 -0.46 6.05
C ILE A 23 2.65 -0.71 7.23
N LYS A 24 3.57 -1.68 7.08
CA LYS A 24 4.54 -2.02 8.13
C LYS A 24 5.78 -1.15 8.08
N GLN A 25 6.21 -0.73 6.89
CA GLN A 25 7.38 0.12 6.72
C GLN A 25 7.27 0.95 5.44
N ILE A 26 7.90 2.12 5.42
CA ILE A 26 8.08 2.94 4.21
C ILE A 26 9.57 3.20 4.06
N ILE A 27 10.12 2.88 2.89
CA ILE A 27 11.54 3.05 2.56
C ILE A 27 11.67 4.08 1.46
N LYS A 28 12.57 5.05 1.61
CA LYS A 28 12.86 6.04 0.57
C LYS A 28 13.97 5.50 -0.34
N ASP A 29 13.60 5.23 -1.59
CA ASP A 29 14.56 4.88 -2.64
C ASP A 29 15.20 6.16 -3.17
N LYS A 30 16.36 6.50 -2.60
CA LYS A 30 17.12 7.72 -2.95
C LYS A 30 17.58 7.72 -4.42
N ARG A 31 17.72 6.56 -5.05
CA ARG A 31 18.21 6.43 -6.42
C ARG A 31 17.14 6.82 -7.44
N PHE A 32 15.87 6.54 -7.14
CA PHE A 32 14.73 6.79 -8.04
C PHE A 32 13.73 7.83 -7.49
N ASN A 33 14.07 8.53 -6.41
CA ASN A 33 13.22 9.52 -5.74
C ASN A 33 11.77 9.05 -5.51
N ARG A 34 11.62 7.80 -5.08
CA ARG A 34 10.31 7.16 -4.84
C ARG A 34 10.24 6.56 -3.44
N SER A 35 9.02 6.40 -2.95
CA SER A 35 8.74 5.67 -1.72
C SER A 35 8.37 4.23 -2.05
N ILE A 36 9.00 3.28 -1.36
CA ILE A 36 8.68 1.86 -1.38
C ILE A 36 7.88 1.57 -0.12
N VAL A 37 6.66 1.06 -0.28
CA VAL A 37 5.77 0.72 0.83
C VAL A 37 5.84 -0.77 1.07
N CYS A 38 6.10 -1.17 2.31
CA CYS A 38 6.24 -2.55 2.73
C CYS A 38 5.00 -3.01 3.49
N PHE A 39 4.43 -4.13 3.07
CA PHE A 39 3.35 -4.83 3.75
C PHE A 39 3.85 -6.14 4.33
N GLU A 40 3.14 -6.68 5.31
CA GLU A 40 3.38 -8.02 5.82
C GLU A 40 3.17 -9.05 4.71
N ASN A 41 4.13 -9.96 4.53
CA ASN A 41 4.08 -11.01 3.52
C ASN A 41 3.29 -12.19 4.05
N ASP A 42 1.97 -12.12 3.94
CA ASP A 42 1.04 -13.18 4.32
C ASP A 42 0.16 -13.60 3.13
N SER A 43 -0.62 -14.68 3.32
CA SER A 43 -1.53 -15.18 2.30
C SER A 43 -2.65 -14.19 1.94
N LYS A 44 -3.04 -13.32 2.87
CA LYS A 44 -4.05 -12.28 2.62
C LYS A 44 -3.54 -11.26 1.62
N LEU A 45 -2.28 -10.84 1.74
CA LEU A 45 -1.68 -9.90 0.80
C LEU A 45 -1.73 -10.45 -0.63
N ASP A 46 -1.33 -11.69 -0.83
CA ASP A 46 -1.36 -12.33 -2.15
C ASP A 46 -2.79 -12.48 -2.69
N GLU A 47 -3.74 -12.85 -1.83
CA GLU A 47 -5.17 -12.91 -2.19
C GLU A 47 -5.69 -11.55 -2.67
N TYR A 48 -5.39 -10.47 -1.96
CA TYR A 48 -5.84 -9.13 -2.32
C TYR A 48 -5.15 -8.60 -3.59
N ILE A 49 -3.86 -8.89 -3.80
CA ILE A 49 -3.16 -8.53 -5.04
C ILE A 49 -3.82 -9.23 -6.25
N LEU A 50 -4.14 -10.52 -6.13
CA LEU A 50 -4.82 -11.26 -7.19
C LEU A 50 -6.21 -10.70 -7.46
N LYS A 51 -6.98 -10.43 -6.40
CA LYS A 51 -8.30 -9.80 -6.49
C LYS A 51 -8.27 -8.42 -7.17
N TYR A 52 -7.28 -7.60 -6.83
CA TYR A 52 -7.05 -6.30 -7.46
C TYR A 52 -6.75 -6.44 -8.95
N THR A 53 -5.83 -7.34 -9.30
CA THR A 53 -5.39 -7.59 -10.68
C THR A 53 -6.56 -8.08 -11.54
N ASN A 54 -7.39 -8.96 -10.99
CA ASN A 54 -8.55 -9.52 -11.68
C ASN A 54 -9.78 -8.59 -11.66
N LYS A 55 -9.70 -7.42 -11.01
CA LYS A 55 -10.83 -6.49 -10.80
C LYS A 55 -12.07 -7.18 -10.20
N SER A 56 -11.85 -8.16 -9.34
CA SER A 56 -12.91 -9.03 -8.80
C SER A 56 -13.46 -8.57 -7.45
N VAL A 57 -12.99 -7.43 -6.94
CA VAL A 57 -13.42 -6.86 -5.65
C VAL A 57 -14.00 -5.47 -5.85
N ASN A 58 -15.17 -5.26 -5.25
CA ASN A 58 -15.78 -3.94 -5.12
C ASN A 58 -15.37 -3.34 -3.79
N ILE A 59 -14.75 -2.16 -3.82
CA ILE A 59 -14.48 -1.34 -2.64
C ILE A 59 -15.41 -0.15 -2.64
N ASN A 60 -15.94 0.21 -1.47
CA ASN A 60 -16.71 1.43 -1.32
C ASN A 60 -15.81 2.64 -1.64
N ILE A 61 -16.29 3.53 -2.51
CA ILE A 61 -15.53 4.71 -2.93
C ILE A 61 -15.09 5.60 -1.76
N CYS A 62 -15.89 5.69 -0.70
CA CYS A 62 -15.55 6.46 0.51
C CYS A 62 -14.35 5.85 1.26
N GLU A 63 -14.28 4.51 1.34
CA GLU A 63 -13.15 3.80 1.94
C GLU A 63 -11.88 4.00 1.11
N TYR A 64 -12.00 3.92 -0.22
CA TYR A 64 -10.88 4.16 -1.12
C TYR A 64 -10.32 5.59 -0.98
N ILE A 65 -11.19 6.61 -0.97
CA ILE A 65 -10.78 8.01 -0.80
C ILE A 65 -10.13 8.23 0.57
N SER A 66 -10.69 7.65 1.62
CA SER A 66 -10.16 7.74 2.98
C SER A 66 -8.78 7.09 3.10
N ALA A 67 -8.60 5.91 2.50
CA ALA A 67 -7.32 5.23 2.39
C ALA A 67 -6.31 6.07 1.60
N GLU A 68 -6.71 6.67 0.48
CA GLU A 68 -5.81 7.50 -0.34
C GLU A 68 -5.27 8.70 0.46
N ARG A 69 -6.14 9.38 1.21
CA ARG A 69 -5.74 10.49 2.08
C ARG A 69 -4.76 10.02 3.15
N ARG A 70 -5.04 8.89 3.80
CA ARG A 70 -4.16 8.32 4.83
C ARG A 70 -2.77 7.97 4.27
N VAL A 71 -2.73 7.31 3.12
CA VAL A 71 -1.47 6.97 2.42
C VAL A 71 -0.69 8.23 2.05
N LYS A 72 -1.35 9.25 1.47
CA LYS A 72 -0.70 10.53 1.13
C LYS A 72 -0.09 11.21 2.37
N THR A 73 -0.83 11.27 3.47
CA THR A 73 -0.34 11.86 4.72
C THR A 73 0.90 11.12 5.24
N LEU A 74 0.87 9.79 5.27
CA LEU A 74 2.02 8.98 5.72
C LEU A 74 3.26 9.20 4.85
N LEU A 75 3.09 9.24 3.53
CA LEU A 75 4.20 9.48 2.60
C LEU A 75 4.78 10.90 2.73
N CYS A 76 3.94 11.91 2.98
CA CYS A 76 4.39 13.27 3.22
C CYS A 76 5.15 13.40 4.55
N MET A 77 4.69 12.76 5.62
CA MET A 77 5.38 12.74 6.92
C MET A 77 6.79 12.15 6.80
N GLN A 78 6.97 11.10 5.99
CA GLN A 78 8.27 10.50 5.71
C GLN A 78 9.19 11.38 4.84
N LYS A 79 8.67 12.42 4.18
CA LYS A 79 9.48 13.35 3.39
C LYS A 79 10.13 14.44 4.27
N ASN A 80 9.50 14.74 5.40
CA ASN A 80 9.92 15.79 6.33
C ASN A 80 10.80 15.29 7.49
N ASN A 81 10.99 13.96 7.58
CA ASN A 81 11.99 13.30 8.44
C ASN A 81 13.17 12.82 7.60
#